data_AF-A0A257MXB1-F1
#
_entry.id   AF-A0A257MXB1-F1
#
_cell.length_a   1.000
_cell.length_b   1.000
_cell.length_c   1.000
_cell.angle_alpha   90.00
_cell.angle_beta   90.00
_cell.angle_gamma   90.00
#
_symmetry.space_group_name_H-M   'P 1'
#
loop_
_entity.id
_entity.type
_entity.pdbx_description
1 polymer ?
#
loop_
_entity_poly.entity_id
_entity_poly.type
_entity_poly.pdbx_seq_one_letter_code
_entity_poly.pdbx_strand_id
1 'polypeptide(L)'
;MLQIAPQKFLEASLRAIGGGKIDKEKRQLRANPEGLEKVSAHLPKKPAVLAQLGAPLTITDEIDKEIYLYHFLLETPRIEEGYEDRALNEVRITFDKKTQDLIRMSGRFAGLKASINYRKLQENPAD
;
A
#
# COMPACT_ATOMS: atom_id res chain seq x y z
N MET A 1 1.17 12.49 -12.27
CA MET A 1 1.32 11.03 -12.14
C MET A 1 1.56 10.74 -10.67
N LEU A 2 0.73 9.90 -10.04
CA LEU A 2 0.76 9.62 -8.60
C LEU A 2 1.99 8.73 -8.26
N GLN A 3 3.09 9.30 -7.77
CA GLN A 3 4.36 8.59 -7.50
C GLN A 3 4.50 8.14 -6.02
N ILE A 4 3.43 7.56 -5.46
CA ILE A 4 3.31 7.16 -4.03
C ILE A 4 4.47 6.28 -3.52
N ALA A 5 5.08 5.51 -4.42
CA ALA A 5 6.26 4.71 -4.16
C ALA A 5 7.26 4.90 -5.31
N PRO A 6 8.58 4.71 -5.07
CA PRO A 6 9.56 4.68 -6.14
C PRO A 6 9.10 3.67 -7.19
N GLN A 7 9.22 4.03 -8.47
CA GLN A 7 8.65 3.27 -9.59
C GLN A 7 8.98 1.77 -9.52
N LYS A 8 10.20 1.42 -9.08
CA LYS A 8 10.65 0.04 -8.86
C LYS A 8 9.82 -0.72 -7.81
N PHE A 9 9.42 -0.08 -6.71
CA PHE A 9 8.58 -0.69 -5.68
C PHE A 9 7.13 -0.83 -6.12
N LEU A 10 6.59 0.12 -6.88
CA LEU A 10 5.24 0.02 -7.44
C LEU A 10 5.17 -1.11 -8.47
N GLU A 11 6.16 -1.21 -9.34
CA GLU A 11 6.26 -2.28 -10.32
C GLU A 11 6.42 -3.66 -9.66
N ALA A 12 7.34 -3.79 -8.69
CA ALA A 12 7.47 -5.02 -7.90
C ALA A 12 6.17 -5.39 -7.17
N SER A 13 5.47 -4.39 -6.64
CA SER A 13 4.17 -4.56 -5.99
C SER A 13 3.10 -5.09 -6.95
N LEU A 14 3.01 -4.52 -8.15
CA LEU A 14 2.06 -4.94 -9.18
C LEU A 14 2.39 -6.35 -9.69
N ARG A 15 3.68 -6.67 -9.90
CA ARG A 15 4.12 -8.02 -10.27
C ARG A 15 3.81 -9.05 -9.17
N ALA A 16 4.05 -8.70 -7.91
CA ALA A 16 3.75 -9.57 -6.77
C ALA A 16 2.24 -9.80 -6.62
N ILE A 17 1.44 -8.76 -6.86
CA ILE A 17 -0.02 -8.88 -6.89
C ILE A 17 -0.47 -9.75 -8.08
N GLY A 18 0.10 -9.56 -9.27
CA GLY A 18 -0.22 -10.32 -10.47
C GLY A 18 0.14 -11.81 -10.38
N GLY A 19 1.21 -12.16 -9.66
CA GLY A 19 1.56 -13.55 -9.31
C GLY A 19 0.84 -14.07 -8.05
N GLY A 20 0.02 -13.23 -7.41
CA GLY A 20 -0.63 -13.51 -6.14
C GLY A 20 -1.80 -14.49 -6.24
N LYS A 21 -2.17 -15.09 -5.10
CA LYS A 21 -3.34 -15.97 -4.98
C LYS A 21 -4.50 -15.24 -4.31
N ILE A 22 -5.70 -15.42 -4.85
CA ILE A 22 -6.94 -14.94 -4.23
C ILE A 22 -7.40 -15.96 -3.20
N ASP A 23 -7.42 -15.56 -1.94
CA ASP A 23 -8.06 -16.25 -0.84
C ASP A 23 -9.56 -15.91 -0.89
N LYS A 24 -10.37 -16.80 -1.47
CA LYS A 24 -11.80 -16.59 -1.71
C LYS A 24 -12.60 -16.53 -0.41
N GLU A 25 -12.21 -17.28 0.61
CA GLU A 25 -12.88 -17.28 1.91
C GLU A 25 -12.67 -15.94 2.64
N LYS A 26 -11.45 -15.39 2.59
CA LYS A 26 -11.12 -14.13 3.25
C LYS A 26 -11.30 -12.89 2.37
N ARG A 27 -11.70 -13.08 1.11
CA ARG A 27 -11.77 -12.01 0.07
C ARG A 27 -10.48 -11.19 0.03
N GLN A 28 -9.36 -11.89 0.08
CA GLN A 28 -8.03 -11.29 0.22
C GLN A 28 -7.15 -11.66 -0.96
N LEU A 29 -6.48 -10.67 -1.54
CA LEU A 29 -5.43 -10.91 -2.53
C LEU A 29 -4.09 -10.98 -1.82
N ARG A 30 -3.47 -12.16 -1.85
CA ARG A 30 -2.13 -12.36 -1.29
C ARG A 30 -1.12 -12.28 -2.42
N ALA A 31 -0.32 -11.23 -2.40
CA ALA A 31 0.80 -11.08 -3.32
C ALA A 31 1.78 -12.25 -3.15
N ASN A 32 2.30 -12.78 -4.26
CA ASN A 32 3.35 -13.79 -4.26
C ASN A 32 4.68 -13.15 -4.68
N PRO A 33 5.61 -12.92 -3.73
CA PRO A 33 6.93 -12.40 -4.07
C PRO A 33 7.93 -13.49 -4.48
N GLU A 34 7.57 -14.78 -4.43
CA GLU A 34 8.48 -15.87 -4.77
C GLU A 34 8.89 -15.81 -6.25
N GLY A 35 10.20 -15.74 -6.51
CA GLY A 35 10.76 -15.64 -7.87
C GLY A 35 10.79 -14.22 -8.45
N LEU A 36 10.34 -13.20 -7.71
CA LEU A 36 10.53 -11.81 -8.13
C LEU A 36 11.92 -11.30 -7.74
N GLU A 37 12.55 -10.60 -8.68
CA GLU A 37 13.79 -9.87 -8.42
C GLU A 37 13.53 -8.86 -7.29
N LYS A 38 14.27 -9.02 -6.19
CA LYS A 38 14.13 -8.18 -5.01
C LYS A 38 14.65 -6.78 -5.32
N VAL A 39 14.09 -5.78 -4.64
CA VAL A 39 14.42 -4.39 -4.90
C VAL A 39 15.61 -3.98 -4.03
N SER A 40 16.70 -3.59 -4.68
CA SER A 40 17.92 -3.05 -4.04
C SER A 40 17.80 -1.56 -3.65
N ALA A 41 16.69 -0.91 -3.98
CA ALA A 41 16.45 0.49 -3.64
C ALA A 41 16.04 0.67 -2.17
N HIS A 42 16.35 1.84 -1.61
CA HIS A 42 15.88 2.23 -0.28
C HIS A 42 14.36 2.42 -0.26
N LEU A 43 13.74 2.08 0.88
CA LEU A 43 12.34 2.36 1.11
C LEU A 43 12.09 3.88 1.06
N PRO A 44 10.93 4.32 0.51
CA PRO A 44 10.62 5.73 0.49
C PRO A 44 10.42 6.27 1.90
N LYS A 45 11.05 7.42 2.18
CA LYS A 45 10.98 8.11 3.47
C LYS A 45 9.67 8.87 3.64
N LYS A 46 9.20 8.97 4.88
CA LYS A 46 7.97 9.70 5.25
C LYS A 46 7.86 11.09 4.61
N PRO A 47 8.87 11.98 4.67
CA PRO A 47 8.75 13.32 4.08
C PRO A 47 8.51 13.27 2.56
N ALA A 48 9.18 12.35 1.86
CA ALA A 48 9.02 12.19 0.42
C ALA A 48 7.62 11.67 0.04
N VAL A 49 7.02 10.81 0.87
CA VAL A 49 5.66 10.32 0.65
C VAL A 49 4.62 11.42 0.93
N LEU A 50 4.78 12.17 2.02
CA LEU A 50 3.88 13.28 2.37
C LEU A 50 3.92 14.42 1.37
N ALA A 51 5.10 14.73 0.82
CA ALA A 51 5.24 15.75 -0.23
C ALA A 51 4.40 15.43 -1.48
N GLN A 52 4.11 14.16 -1.72
CA GLN A 52 3.34 13.73 -2.89
C GLN A 52 1.86 13.48 -2.62
N LEU A 53 1.54 12.91 -1.46
CA LEU A 53 0.16 12.58 -1.08
C LEU A 53 -0.57 13.72 -0.40
N GLY A 54 0.15 14.73 0.07
CA GLY A 54 -0.39 15.75 0.96
C GLY A 54 -0.62 15.21 2.37
N ALA A 55 -1.43 15.94 3.13
CA ALA A 55 -1.75 15.57 4.50
C ALA A 55 -2.71 14.37 4.55
N PRO A 56 -2.49 13.40 5.46
CA PRO A 56 -3.44 12.31 5.69
C PRO A 56 -4.72 12.83 6.34
N LEU A 57 -5.80 12.06 6.21
CA LEU A 57 -7.05 12.33 6.93
C LEU A 57 -6.92 11.98 8.41
N THR A 58 -6.19 10.91 8.73
CA THR A 58 -6.00 10.46 10.10
C THR A 58 -4.59 9.92 10.29
N ILE A 59 -4.00 10.26 11.43
CA ILE A 59 -2.71 9.73 11.88
C ILE A 59 -2.97 8.92 13.14
N THR A 60 -2.59 7.65 13.12
CA THR A 60 -2.56 6.78 14.30
C THR A 60 -1.11 6.58 14.72
N ASP A 61 -0.82 7.00 15.94
CA ASP A 61 0.52 6.93 16.50
C ASP A 61 0.64 5.69 17.40
N GLU A 62 1.51 4.75 17.04
CA GLU A 62 1.80 3.54 17.83
C GLU A 62 3.26 3.53 18.30
N ILE A 63 3.64 2.64 19.21
CA ILE A 63 4.98 2.64 19.85
C ILE A 63 6.12 2.64 18.80
N ASP A 64 6.07 1.73 17.82
CA ASP A 64 7.14 1.57 16.82
C ASP A 64 6.76 2.06 15.42
N LYS A 65 5.50 2.44 15.21
CA LYS A 65 4.97 2.76 13.88
C LYS A 65 3.98 3.90 13.89
N GLU A 66 3.86 4.53 12.74
CA GLU A 66 2.91 5.61 12.50
C GLU A 66 2.05 5.23 11.28
N ILE A 67 0.73 5.27 11.42
CA ILE A 67 -0.22 4.84 10.38
C ILE A 67 -1.00 6.04 9.86
N TYR A 68 -0.90 6.28 8.57
CA TYR A 68 -1.52 7.38 7.86
C TYR A 68 -2.67 6.84 7.03
N LEU A 69 -3.88 7.32 7.31
CA LEU A 69 -5.10 6.97 6.57
C LEU A 69 -5.40 8.04 5.52
N TYR A 70 -5.60 7.59 4.29
CA TYR A 70 -6.08 8.39 3.17
C TYR A 70 -7.38 7.79 2.62
N HIS A 71 -8.29 8.66 2.20
CA HIS A 71 -9.49 8.28 1.46
C HIS A 71 -9.32 8.69 -0.01
N PHE A 72 -9.61 7.75 -0.91
CA PHE A 72 -9.64 8.00 -2.33
C PHE A 72 -11.01 7.62 -2.88
N LEU A 73 -11.59 8.51 -3.67
CA LEU A 73 -12.73 8.20 -4.52
C LEU A 73 -12.21 7.52 -5.78
N LEU A 74 -12.69 6.31 -6.06
CA LEU A 74 -12.47 5.70 -7.35
C LEU A 74 -13.38 6.41 -8.36
N GLU A 75 -12.80 7.10 -9.35
CA GLU A 75 -13.58 7.57 -10.49
C GLU A 75 -14.02 6.36 -11.32
N THR A 76 -15.23 5.88 -11.08
CA THR A 76 -15.88 4.88 -11.92
C THR A 76 -17.03 5.51 -12.69
N PRO A 77 -17.26 5.14 -13.96
CA PRO A 77 -18.42 5.59 -14.71
C PRO A 77 -19.68 5.00 -14.06
N ARG A 78 -20.36 5.83 -13.25
CA ARG A 78 -21.60 5.56 -12.49
C ARG A 78 -21.49 4.46 -11.43
N ILE A 79 -21.60 4.87 -10.17
CA ILE A 79 -21.85 3.96 -9.05
C ILE A 79 -23.37 3.82 -8.95
N GLU A 80 -23.88 2.60 -9.04
CA GLU A 80 -25.31 2.32 -8.87
C GLU A 80 -25.77 2.68 -7.44
N GLU A 81 -26.98 3.22 -7.34
CA GLU A 81 -27.60 3.61 -6.07
C GLU A 81 -27.66 2.38 -5.13
N GLY A 82 -27.13 2.52 -3.91
CA GLY A 82 -26.95 1.42 -2.96
C GLY A 82 -25.56 0.74 -2.96
N TYR A 83 -24.64 1.13 -3.86
CA TYR A 83 -23.24 0.69 -3.86
C TYR A 83 -22.22 1.79 -3.50
N GLU A 84 -22.69 2.89 -2.95
CA GLU A 84 -21.93 4.10 -2.61
C GLU A 84 -20.76 3.83 -1.64
N ASP A 85 -20.95 2.89 -0.69
CA ASP A 85 -19.89 2.46 0.24
C ASP A 85 -18.70 1.78 -0.46
N ARG A 86 -18.85 1.38 -1.73
CA ARG A 86 -17.77 0.80 -2.55
C ARG A 86 -16.96 1.87 -3.29
N ALA A 87 -17.42 3.12 -3.30
CA ALA A 87 -16.74 4.27 -3.89
C ALA A 87 -15.52 4.70 -3.07
N LEU A 88 -15.68 4.67 -1.74
CA LEU A 88 -14.68 5.15 -0.80
C LEU A 88 -13.64 4.07 -0.53
N ASN A 89 -12.45 4.26 -1.09
CA ASN A 89 -11.34 3.34 -0.89
C ASN A 89 -10.39 3.94 0.16
N GLU A 90 -10.25 3.22 1.28
CA GLU A 90 -9.26 3.55 2.29
C GLU A 90 -7.89 2.99 1.91
N VAL A 91 -6.87 3.84 1.99
CA VAL A 91 -5.47 3.42 1.92
C VAL A 91 -4.79 3.78 3.23
N ARG A 92 -4.18 2.78 3.85
CA ARG A 92 -3.35 2.91 5.05
C ARG A 92 -1.90 2.75 4.66
N ILE A 93 -1.11 3.75 5.02
CA ILE A 93 0.32 3.83 4.81
C ILE A 93 0.98 3.76 6.19
N THR A 94 1.89 2.81 6.39
CA THR A 94 2.56 2.59 7.67
C THR A 94 4.02 2.92 7.56
N PHE A 95 4.49 3.80 8.42
CA PHE A 95 5.89 4.17 8.56
C PHE A 95 6.51 3.53 9.82
N ASP A 96 7.77 3.14 9.72
CA ASP A 96 8.60 2.86 10.90
C ASP A 96 8.97 4.17 11.59
N LYS A 97 8.81 4.25 12.92
CA LYS A 97 9.11 5.50 13.65
C LYS A 97 10.60 5.82 13.75
N LYS A 98 11.45 4.79 13.84
CA LYS A 98 12.90 4.96 14.01
C LYS A 98 13.53 5.41 12.71
N THR A 99 13.19 4.73 11.61
CA THR A 99 13.84 4.98 10.31
C THR A 99 13.05 5.91 9.41
N GLN A 100 11.77 6.16 9.73
CA GLN A 100 10.81 6.89 8.91
C GLN A 100 10.55 6.24 7.53
N ASP A 101 10.84 4.96 7.38
CA ASP A 101 10.63 4.23 6.13
C ASP A 101 9.17 3.82 5.96
N LEU A 102 8.68 3.86 4.72
CA LEU A 102 7.42 3.23 4.35
C LEU A 102 7.57 1.71 4.38
N ILE A 103 6.97 1.07 5.37
CA ILE A 103 7.13 -0.38 5.60
C ILE A 103 5.93 -1.19 5.14
N ARG A 104 4.74 -0.58 5.08
CA ARG A 104 3.53 -1.25 4.61
C ARG A 104 2.55 -0.29 3.97
N MET A 105 1.86 -0.78 2.95
CA MET A 105 0.67 -0.15 2.39
C MET A 105 -0.45 -1.18 2.36
N SER A 106 -1.66 -0.78 2.72
CA SER A 106 -2.83 -1.65 2.62
C SER A 106 -4.06 -0.85 2.26
N GLY A 107 -4.99 -1.46 1.54
CA GLY A 107 -6.24 -0.82 1.18
C GLY A 107 -7.24 -1.81 0.64
N ARG A 108 -8.45 -1.32 0.36
CA ARG A 108 -9.42 -2.06 -0.44
C ARG A 108 -9.31 -1.63 -1.89
N PHE A 109 -9.39 -2.59 -2.79
CA PHE A 109 -9.43 -2.35 -4.22
C PHE A 109 -10.47 -3.30 -4.83
N ALA A 110 -11.49 -2.74 -5.48
CA ALA A 110 -12.60 -3.50 -6.07
C ALA A 110 -13.22 -4.55 -5.12
N GLY A 111 -13.38 -4.20 -3.83
CA GLY A 111 -13.95 -5.09 -2.81
C GLY A 111 -12.98 -6.16 -2.25
N LEU A 112 -11.74 -6.23 -2.74
CA LEU A 112 -10.69 -7.12 -2.22
C LEU A 112 -9.72 -6.33 -1.32
N LYS A 113 -9.32 -6.94 -0.21
CA LYS A 113 -8.25 -6.37 0.64
C LYS A 113 -6.89 -6.68 0.02
N ALA A 114 -6.12 -5.65 -0.28
CA ALA A 114 -4.72 -5.73 -0.70
C ALA A 114 -3.82 -5.20 0.43
N SER A 115 -2.70 -5.88 0.67
CA SER A 115 -1.69 -5.43 1.62
C SER A 115 -0.32 -5.81 1.11
N ILE A 116 0.59 -4.84 1.14
CA ILE A 116 1.96 -4.95 0.67
C ILE A 116 2.88 -4.65 1.84
N ASN A 117 3.77 -5.59 2.15
CA ASN A 117 4.82 -5.38 3.14
C ASN A 117 6.13 -5.12 2.38
N TYR A 118 6.57 -3.86 2.34
CA TYR A 118 7.72 -3.46 1.55
C TYR A 118 9.03 -4.03 2.07
N ARG A 119 9.15 -4.28 3.38
CA ARG A 119 10.33 -4.97 3.94
C ARG A 119 10.54 -6.35 3.33
N LYS A 120 9.45 -7.03 2.93
CA LYS A 120 9.53 -8.36 2.28
C LYS A 120 9.97 -8.30 0.81
N LEU A 121 10.03 -7.11 0.22
CA LEU A 121 10.42 -6.91 -1.17
C LEU A 121 11.89 -6.47 -1.33
N GLN A 122 12.60 -6.20 -0.23
CA GLN A 122 14.01 -5.78 -0.26
C GLN A 122 14.96 -6.98 -0.25
N GLU A 123 16.11 -6.83 -0.93
CA GLU A 123 17.21 -7.80 -0.92
C GLU A 123 17.71 -8.06 0.51
N ASN A 124 17.98 -6.97 1.22
CA ASN A 124 18.41 -6.95 2.62
C ASN A 124 17.36 -6.20 3.47
N PRO A 125 16.38 -6.89 4.06
CA PRO A 125 15.50 -6.25 5.03
C PRO A 125 16.35 -5.73 6.20
N ALA A 126 16.25 -4.44 6.52
CA ALA A 126 16.81 -3.93 7.77
C ALA A 126 16.05 -4.56 8.95
N ASP A 127 16.81 -5.10 9.92
CA ASP A 127 16.30 -5.69 11.16
C ASP A 127 15.45 -4.71 12.00
#